data_AF-A0A535B7P3-F1
#
_entry.id   AF-A0A535B7P3-F1
#
_cell.length_a   1.000
_cell.length_b   1.000
_cell.length_c   1.000
_cell.angle_alpha   90.00
_cell.angle_beta   90.00
_cell.angle_gamma   90.00
#
_symmetry.space_group_name_H-M   'P 1'
#
loop_
_entity.id
_entity.type
_entity.pdbx_description
1 polymer ?
#
loop_
_entity_poly.entity_id
_entity_poly.type
_entity_poly.pdbx_seq_one_letter_code
_entity_poly.pdbx_strand_id
1 'polypeptide(L)'
;MAALARVTNVVQQALRSGQYLGGIWLEGSPFVEETIYWLNLLIDTHVPIVGNSSQRPHGAIGNDGDRNIVDSVDYITSKIWADESGRDFIGAVAILDEQIFTARDVQKADARPGGYVATGGHGGIIGRMGHPGAPQFTFKTVKRHTYTSAVNLSQLPKEVQGSRIQGSTAGTIAVPIKDSAGNLLSTAIPKVTIVKHARYLPEDTSGDASSEVDILARIEKNLRDAPLAGFIAEGSAPFGSMSNAVDAALKWATFSGIPVVNVSRGNAAGFVDKSRHPLAIPGSNLTATKARLLLMACLMKFGSLPSAADPAHPTQVEIDAVKAKLGQYQEVFDTH
;
A
#
# COMPACT_ATOMS: atom_id res chain seq x y z
N MET A 1 9.52 10.29 3.06
CA MET A 1 10.21 9.00 2.82
C MET A 1 11.02 8.56 4.02
N ALA A 2 11.98 9.35 4.51
CA ALA A 2 12.73 9.02 5.74
C ALA A 2 11.84 8.72 6.97
N ALA A 3 10.68 9.38 7.08
CA ALA A 3 9.70 9.10 8.13
C ALA A 3 9.16 7.66 8.12
N LEU A 4 8.90 7.06 6.94
CA LEU A 4 8.38 5.68 6.86
C LEU A 4 9.43 4.66 7.30
N ALA A 5 10.68 4.82 6.89
CA ALA A 5 11.76 3.95 7.36
C ALA A 5 11.93 4.07 8.89
N ARG A 6 11.95 5.30 9.41
CA ARG A 6 12.03 5.56 10.85
C ARG A 6 10.88 4.90 11.61
N VAL A 7 9.64 5.09 11.17
CA VAL A 7 8.47 4.53 11.87
C VAL A 7 8.50 3.02 11.88
N THR A 8 8.84 2.40 10.74
CA THR A 8 8.98 0.96 10.60
C THR A 8 10.01 0.40 11.58
N ASN A 9 11.20 1.02 11.65
CA ASN A 9 12.26 0.55 12.53
C ASN A 9 11.90 0.71 14.02
N VAL A 10 11.31 1.85 14.40
CA VAL A 10 10.88 2.12 15.78
C VAL A 10 9.82 1.12 16.23
N VAL A 11 8.77 0.92 15.42
CA VAL A 11 7.67 0.01 15.76
C VAL A 11 8.17 -1.43 15.79
N GLN A 12 8.97 -1.86 14.82
CA GLN A 12 9.53 -3.21 14.80
C GLN A 12 10.40 -3.48 16.03
N GLN A 13 11.26 -2.53 16.41
CA GLN A 13 12.11 -2.67 17.58
C GLN A 13 11.29 -2.76 18.87
N ALA A 14 10.27 -1.91 19.02
CA ALA A 14 9.39 -1.91 20.19
C ALA A 14 8.66 -3.26 20.33
N LEU A 15 8.00 -3.75 19.27
CA LEU A 15 7.22 -4.98 19.34
C LEU A 15 8.09 -6.25 19.40
N ARG A 16 9.29 -6.23 18.81
CA ARG A 16 10.26 -7.33 18.92
C ARG A 16 10.80 -7.54 20.34
N SER A 17 10.70 -6.53 21.22
CA SER A 17 11.15 -6.65 22.61
C SER A 17 10.41 -7.72 23.41
N GLY A 18 9.19 -8.08 23.00
CA GLY A 18 8.32 -9.01 23.72
C GLY A 18 7.75 -8.46 25.04
N GLN A 19 7.97 -7.17 25.34
CA GLN A 19 7.54 -6.55 26.60
C GLN A 19 6.10 -6.01 26.57
N TYR A 20 5.48 -5.92 25.39
CA TYR A 20 4.20 -5.27 25.18
C TYR A 20 3.14 -6.25 24.68
N LEU A 21 1.91 -6.08 25.15
CA LEU A 21 0.75 -6.88 24.70
C LEU A 21 0.23 -6.45 23.31
N GLY A 22 0.67 -5.31 22.81
CA GLY A 22 0.25 -4.70 21.54
C GLY A 22 0.75 -3.26 21.45
N GLY A 23 0.51 -2.60 20.32
CA GLY A 23 0.86 -1.20 20.10
C GLY A 23 -0.34 -0.35 19.70
N ILE A 24 -0.40 0.90 20.17
CA ILE A 24 -1.37 1.90 19.73
C ILE A 24 -0.63 2.97 18.93
N TRP A 25 -1.02 3.16 17.67
CA TRP A 25 -0.49 4.18 16.78
C TRP A 25 -1.43 5.38 16.76
N LEU A 26 -0.98 6.52 17.30
CA LEU A 26 -1.73 7.76 17.32
C LEU A 26 -1.31 8.65 16.15
N GLU A 27 -2.25 9.03 15.30
CA GLU A 27 -1.98 9.93 14.18
C GLU A 27 -3.19 10.81 13.84
N GLY A 28 -2.93 11.90 13.13
CA GLY A 28 -4.00 12.74 12.58
C GLY A 28 -4.93 11.93 11.68
N SER A 29 -6.22 12.24 11.78
CA SER A 29 -7.27 11.52 11.06
C SER A 29 -7.09 11.40 9.53
N PRO A 30 -6.45 12.35 8.80
CA PRO A 30 -6.27 12.22 7.36
C PRO A 30 -5.32 11.10 6.92
N PHE A 31 -4.38 10.68 7.77
CA PHE A 31 -3.26 9.80 7.35
C PHE A 31 -3.14 8.51 8.16
N VAL A 32 -3.85 8.38 9.29
CA VAL A 32 -3.79 7.16 10.13
C VAL A 32 -4.01 5.88 9.33
N GLU A 33 -4.92 5.90 8.36
CA GLU A 33 -5.22 4.74 7.49
C GLU A 33 -4.00 4.28 6.68
N GLU A 34 -3.19 5.22 6.20
CA GLU A 34 -2.02 4.91 5.37
C GLU A 34 -0.94 4.26 6.24
N THR A 35 -0.64 4.89 7.38
CA THR A 35 0.43 4.42 8.24
C THR A 35 0.10 3.06 8.84
N ILE A 36 -1.14 2.81 9.27
CA ILE A 36 -1.48 1.49 9.81
C ILE A 36 -1.49 0.41 8.75
N TYR A 37 -1.84 0.71 7.48
CA TYR A 37 -1.69 -0.27 6.41
C TYR A 37 -0.22 -0.55 6.12
N TRP A 38 0.63 0.48 6.13
CA TRP A 38 2.08 0.29 6.02
C TRP A 38 2.64 -0.60 7.14
N LEU A 39 2.25 -0.36 8.39
CA LEU A 39 2.64 -1.20 9.52
C LEU A 39 2.07 -2.62 9.41
N ASN A 40 0.82 -2.76 8.95
CA ASN A 40 0.18 -4.04 8.66
C ASN A 40 0.98 -4.87 7.64
N LEU A 41 1.61 -4.22 6.67
CA LEU A 41 2.42 -4.90 5.66
C LEU A 41 3.83 -5.23 6.16
N LEU A 42 4.46 -4.31 6.90
CA LEU A 42 5.90 -4.36 7.13
C LEU A 42 6.33 -4.94 8.48
N ILE A 43 5.52 -4.81 9.52
CA ILE A 43 5.94 -5.18 10.87
C ILE A 43 5.76 -6.68 11.08
N ASP A 44 6.86 -7.37 11.38
CA ASP A 44 6.85 -8.75 11.80
C ASP A 44 6.58 -8.82 13.30
N THR A 45 5.31 -9.06 13.65
CA THR A 45 4.82 -9.09 15.03
C THR A 45 3.67 -10.11 15.15
N HIS A 46 3.55 -10.73 16.33
CA HIS A 46 2.42 -11.59 16.70
C HIS A 46 1.42 -10.90 17.64
N VAL A 47 1.68 -9.66 18.05
CA VAL A 47 0.79 -8.85 18.89
C VAL A 47 0.15 -7.73 18.05
N PRO A 48 -1.06 -7.27 18.39
CA PRO A 48 -1.85 -6.38 17.55
C PRO A 48 -1.26 -4.97 17.49
N ILE A 49 -1.57 -4.28 16.39
CA ILE A 49 -1.31 -2.86 16.19
C ILE A 49 -2.66 -2.17 15.97
N VAL A 50 -2.98 -1.17 16.78
CA VAL A 50 -4.25 -0.42 16.72
C VAL A 50 -3.99 1.03 16.33
N GLY A 51 -4.52 1.43 15.18
CA GLY A 51 -4.59 2.82 14.74
C GLY A 51 -5.66 3.59 15.45
N ASN A 52 -5.31 4.81 15.86
CA ASN A 52 -6.22 5.73 16.51
C ASN A 52 -6.06 7.15 15.97
N SER A 53 -7.16 7.87 15.95
CA SER A 53 -7.20 9.29 15.66
C SER A 53 -8.34 9.95 16.42
N SER A 54 -8.34 11.28 16.44
CA SER A 54 -9.45 12.06 16.94
C SER A 54 -9.84 13.10 15.89
N GLN A 55 -11.14 13.31 15.75
CA GLN A 55 -11.70 14.29 14.83
C GLN A 55 -12.04 15.61 15.53
N ARG A 56 -12.20 15.57 16.85
CA ARG A 56 -12.27 16.75 17.70
C ARG A 56 -10.96 16.92 18.48
N PRO A 57 -10.49 18.16 18.72
CA PRO A 57 -9.34 18.38 19.59
C PRO A 57 -9.55 17.82 20.99
N HIS A 58 -8.46 17.42 21.65
CA HIS A 58 -8.50 17.03 23.06
C HIS A 58 -9.01 18.22 23.92
N GLY A 59 -9.87 17.93 24.89
CA GLY A 59 -10.53 18.92 25.75
C GLY A 59 -11.79 19.57 25.13
N ALA A 60 -12.13 19.29 23.87
CA ALA A 60 -13.41 19.73 23.31
C ALA A 60 -14.57 18.90 23.89
N ILE A 61 -15.75 19.52 24.04
CA ILE A 61 -16.97 18.80 24.48
C ILE A 61 -17.27 17.68 23.47
N GLY A 62 -17.39 16.45 23.98
CA GLY A 62 -17.69 15.27 23.18
C GLY A 62 -16.54 14.85 22.26
N ASN A 63 -15.28 15.07 22.65
CA ASN A 63 -14.14 14.57 21.90
C ASN A 63 -14.15 13.04 21.81
N ASP A 64 -13.81 12.54 20.63
CA ASP A 64 -13.82 11.12 20.29
C ASP A 64 -12.52 10.40 20.67
N GLY A 65 -11.40 11.13 20.72
CA GLY A 65 -10.06 10.55 20.92
C GLY A 65 -9.89 9.79 22.23
N ASP A 66 -10.43 10.32 23.34
CA ASP A 66 -10.26 9.67 24.65
C ASP A 66 -10.97 8.32 24.67
N ARG A 67 -12.19 8.26 24.11
CA ARG A 67 -12.93 6.99 23.99
C ARG A 67 -12.24 6.03 23.03
N ASN A 68 -11.80 6.49 21.86
CA ASN A 68 -11.09 5.65 20.90
C ASN A 68 -9.83 5.03 21.54
N ILE A 69 -9.06 5.78 22.36
CA ILE A 69 -7.87 5.26 23.04
C ILE A 69 -8.26 4.18 24.07
N VAL A 70 -9.29 4.42 24.89
CA VAL A 70 -9.80 3.43 25.84
C VAL A 70 -10.24 2.15 25.11
N ASP A 71 -10.99 2.30 24.02
CA ASP A 71 -11.40 1.17 23.17
C ASP A 71 -10.20 0.39 22.63
N SER A 72 -9.13 1.08 22.24
CA SER A 72 -7.91 0.41 21.76
C SER A 72 -7.23 -0.41 22.87
N VAL A 73 -7.21 0.11 24.10
CA VAL A 73 -6.70 -0.62 25.28
C VAL A 73 -7.59 -1.84 25.58
N ASP A 74 -8.91 -1.66 25.57
CA ASP A 74 -9.88 -2.74 25.80
C ASP A 74 -9.75 -3.84 24.74
N TYR A 75 -9.55 -3.48 23.47
CA TYR A 75 -9.29 -4.44 22.40
C TYR A 75 -8.03 -5.26 22.67
N ILE A 76 -6.90 -4.60 22.96
CA ILE A 76 -5.62 -5.27 23.20
C ILE A 76 -5.72 -6.21 24.41
N THR A 77 -6.29 -5.74 25.52
CA THR A 77 -6.37 -6.49 26.77
C THR A 77 -7.41 -7.61 26.74
N SER A 78 -8.47 -7.48 25.93
CA SER A 78 -9.47 -8.55 25.73
C SER A 78 -8.92 -9.81 25.06
N LYS A 79 -7.80 -9.70 24.34
CA LYS A 79 -7.20 -10.78 23.52
C LYS A 79 -8.14 -11.39 22.47
N ILE A 80 -9.23 -10.71 22.09
CA ILE A 80 -10.14 -11.21 21.04
C ILE A 80 -9.41 -11.42 19.70
N TRP A 81 -8.33 -10.67 19.46
CA TRP A 81 -7.44 -10.74 18.30
C TRP A 81 -6.52 -11.96 18.29
N ALA A 82 -6.39 -12.69 19.40
CA ALA A 82 -5.44 -13.78 19.55
C ALA A 82 -6.05 -15.13 19.16
N ASP A 83 -5.31 -15.92 18.39
CA ASP A 83 -5.65 -17.31 18.06
C ASP A 83 -5.40 -18.22 19.27
N GLU A 84 -5.66 -19.52 19.11
CA GLU A 84 -5.42 -20.52 20.17
C GLU A 84 -3.95 -20.58 20.62
N SER A 85 -3.01 -20.13 19.78
CA SER A 85 -1.57 -20.03 20.08
C SER A 85 -1.18 -18.66 20.66
N GLY A 86 -2.13 -17.77 20.90
CA GLY A 86 -1.89 -16.43 21.42
C GLY A 86 -1.36 -15.43 20.38
N ARG A 87 -1.43 -15.75 19.08
CA ARG A 87 -0.92 -14.90 18.00
C ARG A 87 -2.05 -14.15 17.31
N ASP A 88 -1.74 -12.95 16.84
CA ASP A 88 -2.65 -12.15 16.03
C ASP A 88 -3.13 -12.91 14.79
N PHE A 89 -4.45 -12.96 14.59
CA PHE A 89 -5.09 -13.52 13.38
C PHE A 89 -5.95 -12.49 12.63
N ILE A 90 -5.87 -11.23 13.03
CA ILE A 90 -6.64 -10.11 12.47
C ILE A 90 -5.72 -9.15 11.71
N GLY A 91 -4.53 -8.88 12.25
CA GLY A 91 -3.62 -7.88 11.74
C GLY A 91 -3.88 -6.50 12.34
N ALA A 92 -3.23 -5.48 11.77
CA ALA A 92 -3.44 -4.13 12.26
C ALA A 92 -4.87 -3.66 11.97
N VAL A 93 -5.46 -2.97 12.93
CA VAL A 93 -6.82 -2.43 12.85
C VAL A 93 -6.82 -0.94 13.11
N ALA A 94 -7.85 -0.22 12.67
CA ALA A 94 -8.18 1.08 13.23
C ALA A 94 -9.39 0.93 14.13
N ILE A 95 -9.31 1.47 15.35
CA ILE A 95 -10.43 1.51 16.28
C ILE A 95 -10.88 2.96 16.42
N LEU A 96 -12.02 3.25 15.81
CA LEU A 96 -12.54 4.60 15.60
C LEU A 96 -14.05 4.56 15.72
N ASP A 97 -14.64 5.46 16.51
CA ASP A 97 -16.10 5.58 16.66
C ASP A 97 -16.75 4.23 17.02
N GLU A 98 -16.14 3.52 17.99
CA GLU A 98 -16.53 2.19 18.49
C GLU A 98 -16.57 1.07 17.44
N GLN A 99 -15.97 1.27 16.26
CA GLN A 99 -15.89 0.28 15.19
C GLN A 99 -14.46 -0.23 15.03
N ILE A 100 -14.33 -1.51 14.70
CA ILE A 100 -13.05 -2.16 14.40
C ILE A 100 -12.92 -2.28 12.88
N PHE A 101 -12.05 -1.47 12.29
CA PHE A 101 -11.75 -1.54 10.87
C PHE A 101 -10.44 -2.29 10.60
N THR A 102 -10.35 -3.07 9.54
CA THR A 102 -9.06 -3.59 9.06
C THR A 102 -8.21 -2.44 8.55
N ALA A 103 -6.89 -2.51 8.79
CA ALA A 103 -5.96 -1.52 8.24
C ALA A 103 -5.98 -1.47 6.71
N ARG A 104 -6.30 -2.58 6.05
CA ARG A 104 -6.41 -2.67 4.59
C ARG A 104 -7.54 -1.82 4.03
N ASP A 105 -8.71 -1.87 4.68
CA ASP A 105 -9.95 -1.42 4.05
C ASP A 105 -10.47 -0.07 4.61
N VAL A 106 -9.97 0.37 5.78
CA VAL A 106 -10.36 1.66 6.36
C VAL A 106 -9.92 2.84 5.50
N GLN A 107 -10.85 3.78 5.31
CA GLN A 107 -10.62 5.06 4.66
C GLN A 107 -11.35 6.22 5.37
N LYS A 108 -10.73 7.38 5.41
CA LYS A 108 -11.27 8.66 5.83
C LYS A 108 -12.09 9.27 4.71
N ALA A 109 -13.40 9.35 4.89
CA ALA A 109 -14.36 9.82 3.87
C ALA A 109 -14.95 11.21 4.17
N ASP A 110 -15.02 11.61 5.44
CA ASP A 110 -15.68 12.87 5.85
C ASP A 110 -14.87 13.51 6.98
N ALA A 111 -14.83 14.85 7.07
CA ALA A 111 -14.14 15.57 8.13
C ALA A 111 -14.83 15.47 9.52
N ARG A 112 -16.09 15.02 9.58
CA ARG A 112 -16.86 14.90 10.84
C ARG A 112 -16.64 13.57 11.57
N PRO A 113 -16.81 13.53 12.91
CA PRO A 113 -16.90 12.29 13.72
C PRO A 113 -17.79 11.22 13.08
N GLY A 114 -17.35 9.96 13.10
CA GLY A 114 -17.98 8.88 12.31
C GLY A 114 -17.66 8.88 10.82
N GLY A 115 -16.76 9.77 10.37
CA GLY A 115 -16.39 9.95 8.95
C GLY A 115 -15.42 8.92 8.37
N TYR A 116 -15.23 7.77 9.02
CA TYR A 116 -14.47 6.64 8.48
C TYR A 116 -15.41 5.62 7.83
N VAL A 117 -14.96 5.02 6.73
CA VAL A 117 -15.70 4.02 5.96
C VAL A 117 -14.82 2.82 5.65
N ALA A 118 -15.45 1.70 5.32
CA ALA A 118 -14.78 0.57 4.68
C ALA A 118 -14.83 0.73 3.15
N THR A 119 -13.70 0.45 2.49
CA THR A 119 -13.54 0.45 1.04
C THR A 119 -13.36 -0.98 0.51
N GLY A 120 -13.30 -1.15 -0.80
CA GLY A 120 -13.11 -2.45 -1.43
C GLY A 120 -14.38 -3.31 -1.58
N GLY A 121 -15.55 -2.82 -1.13
CA GLY A 121 -16.87 -3.36 -1.49
C GLY A 121 -17.32 -4.65 -0.77
N HIS A 122 -16.47 -5.27 0.07
CA HIS A 122 -16.74 -6.62 0.61
C HIS A 122 -16.49 -6.75 2.12
N GLY A 123 -16.73 -5.68 2.87
CA GLY A 123 -16.44 -5.61 4.30
C GLY A 123 -15.18 -4.80 4.57
N GLY A 124 -14.80 -4.73 5.84
CA GLY A 124 -13.69 -3.89 6.32
C GLY A 124 -13.93 -3.39 7.74
N ILE A 125 -15.20 -3.27 8.15
CA ILE A 125 -15.59 -3.25 9.57
C ILE A 125 -15.80 -4.70 9.99
N ILE A 126 -14.93 -5.20 10.87
CA ILE A 126 -14.91 -6.61 11.29
C ILE A 126 -15.55 -6.82 12.66
N GLY A 127 -15.92 -5.75 13.34
CA GLY A 127 -16.48 -5.84 14.67
C GLY A 127 -16.78 -4.48 15.28
N ARG A 128 -17.23 -4.54 16.52
CA ARG A 128 -17.53 -3.37 17.35
C ARG A 128 -16.75 -3.44 18.65
N MET A 129 -16.50 -2.26 19.18
CA MET A 129 -16.12 -2.06 20.57
C MET A 129 -17.38 -1.99 21.44
N GLY A 130 -17.19 -2.14 22.75
CA GLY A 130 -18.30 -2.36 23.67
C GLY A 130 -18.57 -1.17 24.58
N HIS A 131 -19.74 -0.57 24.43
CA HIS A 131 -20.49 0.03 25.54
C HIS A 131 -22.01 -0.06 25.32
N PRO A 132 -22.77 -0.81 26.14
CA PRO A 132 -22.30 -1.79 27.14
C PRO A 132 -21.84 -3.11 26.46
N GLY A 133 -20.68 -3.65 26.84
CA GLY A 133 -20.24 -5.00 26.44
C GLY A 133 -18.73 -5.17 26.25
N ALA A 134 -18.31 -6.39 25.93
CA ALA A 134 -16.94 -6.68 25.47
C ALA A 134 -16.83 -6.46 23.95
N PRO A 135 -15.61 -6.29 23.40
CA PRO A 135 -15.39 -6.26 21.95
C PRO A 135 -15.95 -7.53 21.29
N GLN A 136 -16.47 -7.40 20.07
CA GLN A 136 -17.07 -8.52 19.33
C GLN A 136 -16.71 -8.45 17.84
N PHE A 137 -16.32 -9.59 17.27
CA PHE A 137 -16.15 -9.74 15.83
C PHE A 137 -17.41 -10.27 15.16
N THR A 138 -17.69 -9.74 13.97
CA THR A 138 -18.70 -10.23 13.04
C THR A 138 -18.06 -10.88 11.82
N PHE A 139 -16.84 -10.47 11.44
CA PHE A 139 -16.07 -11.01 10.32
C PHE A 139 -14.59 -11.17 10.70
N LYS A 140 -13.84 -11.92 9.89
CA LYS A 140 -12.37 -12.03 9.97
C LYS A 140 -11.79 -11.75 8.58
N THR A 141 -10.63 -11.10 8.53
CA THR A 141 -9.91 -10.90 7.27
C THR A 141 -9.34 -12.23 6.77
N VAL A 142 -9.26 -12.38 5.44
CA VAL A 142 -8.58 -13.49 4.77
C VAL A 142 -7.25 -13.04 4.13
N LYS A 143 -6.90 -11.77 4.29
CA LYS A 143 -5.70 -11.15 3.72
C LYS A 143 -4.51 -11.31 4.66
N ARG A 144 -3.32 -11.49 4.09
CA ARG A 144 -2.07 -11.61 4.84
C ARG A 144 -1.69 -10.28 5.47
N HIS A 145 -1.11 -10.35 6.66
CA HIS A 145 -0.76 -9.22 7.49
C HIS A 145 0.38 -9.56 8.44
N THR A 146 1.09 -8.54 8.92
CA THR A 146 2.09 -8.61 10.00
C THR A 146 3.08 -9.78 9.78
N TYR A 147 3.22 -10.72 10.73
CA TYR A 147 4.10 -11.89 10.58
C TYR A 147 3.73 -12.84 9.41
N THR A 148 2.50 -12.82 8.90
CA THR A 148 2.08 -13.60 7.72
C THR A 148 2.28 -12.84 6.40
N SER A 149 2.58 -11.54 6.47
CA SER A 149 2.81 -10.71 5.28
C SER A 149 4.03 -11.21 4.50
N ALA A 150 3.86 -11.38 3.20
CA ALA A 150 4.96 -11.76 2.32
C ALA A 150 5.99 -10.64 2.15
N VAL A 151 5.69 -9.42 2.58
CA VAL A 151 6.55 -8.24 2.43
C VAL A 151 6.97 -7.62 3.76
N ASN A 152 6.80 -8.34 4.89
CA ASN A 152 7.30 -7.86 6.17
C ASN A 152 8.84 -7.81 6.22
N LEU A 153 9.40 -7.14 7.24
CA LEU A 153 10.84 -6.91 7.37
C LEU A 153 11.69 -8.18 7.36
N SER A 154 11.18 -9.31 7.87
CA SER A 154 11.91 -10.58 7.84
C SER A 154 11.93 -11.20 6.44
N GLN A 155 10.93 -10.90 5.61
CA GLN A 155 10.86 -11.34 4.21
C GLN A 155 11.60 -10.41 3.23
N LEU A 156 11.93 -9.17 3.61
CA LEU A 156 12.68 -8.27 2.74
C LEU A 156 14.15 -8.74 2.59
N PRO A 157 14.76 -8.64 1.39
CA PRO A 157 16.17 -8.91 1.21
C PRO A 157 17.03 -7.77 1.77
N LYS A 158 18.36 -7.97 1.82
CA LYS A 158 19.31 -6.88 2.16
C LYS A 158 19.44 -5.84 1.05
N GLU A 159 19.25 -6.26 -0.20
CA GLU A 159 19.44 -5.47 -1.39
C GLU A 159 18.55 -6.01 -2.52
N VAL A 160 18.15 -5.12 -3.44
CA VAL A 160 17.43 -5.46 -4.68
C VAL A 160 18.05 -4.74 -5.87
N GLN A 161 17.64 -5.09 -7.09
CA GLN A 161 17.99 -4.34 -8.29
C GLN A 161 16.97 -3.23 -8.56
N GLY A 162 17.42 -2.00 -8.74
CA GLY A 162 16.62 -0.86 -9.18
C GLY A 162 16.93 -0.46 -10.63
N SER A 163 16.12 0.40 -11.21
CA SER A 163 16.27 0.91 -12.58
C SER A 163 16.82 2.34 -12.56
N ARG A 164 17.85 2.62 -13.35
CA ARG A 164 18.43 3.95 -13.46
C ARG A 164 18.94 4.22 -14.88
N ILE A 165 18.83 5.44 -15.38
CA ILE A 165 19.54 5.82 -16.61
C ILE A 165 21.05 5.78 -16.37
N GLN A 166 21.78 5.06 -17.23
CA GLN A 166 23.23 5.03 -17.32
C GLN A 166 23.65 5.50 -18.72
N GLY A 167 24.09 6.74 -18.85
CA GLY A 167 24.35 7.35 -20.16
C GLY A 167 23.04 7.59 -20.92
N SER A 168 22.86 6.94 -22.08
CA SER A 168 21.65 7.04 -22.91
C SER A 168 20.68 5.87 -22.77
N THR A 169 20.99 4.86 -21.96
CA THR A 169 20.16 3.65 -21.80
C THR A 169 19.74 3.42 -20.35
N ALA A 170 18.61 2.74 -20.16
CA ALA A 170 18.20 2.27 -18.84
C ALA A 170 19.08 1.09 -18.42
N GLY A 171 19.77 1.23 -17.28
CA GLY A 171 20.57 0.19 -16.64
C GLY A 171 20.01 -0.20 -15.27
N THR A 172 20.59 -1.24 -14.68
CA THR A 172 20.27 -1.67 -13.31
C THR A 172 21.30 -1.14 -12.31
N ILE A 173 20.85 -0.88 -11.09
CA ILE A 173 21.71 -0.48 -9.98
C ILE A 173 21.31 -1.27 -8.73
N ALA A 174 22.31 -1.70 -7.96
CA ALA A 174 22.08 -2.31 -6.67
C ALA A 174 21.52 -1.28 -5.67
N VAL A 175 20.42 -1.61 -4.99
CA VAL A 175 19.73 -0.74 -4.02
C VAL A 175 19.70 -1.43 -2.65
N PRO A 176 20.52 -0.98 -1.69
CA PRO A 176 20.47 -1.48 -0.33
C PRO A 176 19.10 -1.19 0.30
N ILE A 177 18.47 -2.23 0.83
CA ILE A 177 17.19 -2.16 1.53
C ILE A 177 17.40 -2.08 3.04
N LYS A 178 18.33 -2.88 3.58
CA LYS A 178 18.59 -2.97 5.02
C LYS A 178 20.05 -2.67 5.37
N ASP A 179 20.25 -2.08 6.54
CA ASP A 179 21.59 -1.97 7.14
C ASP A 179 22.07 -3.33 7.71
N SER A 180 23.27 -3.35 8.29
CA SER A 180 23.86 -4.54 8.90
C SER A 180 23.10 -5.05 10.14
N ALA A 181 22.34 -4.17 10.81
CA ALA A 181 21.48 -4.51 11.94
C ALA A 181 20.08 -5.00 11.50
N GLY A 182 19.79 -4.98 10.20
CA GLY A 182 18.51 -5.38 9.64
C GLY A 182 17.45 -4.28 9.62
N ASN A 183 17.81 -3.03 9.93
CA ASN A 183 16.89 -1.90 9.88
C ASN A 183 16.67 -1.44 8.44
N LEU A 184 15.46 -0.99 8.14
CA LEU A 184 15.10 -0.43 6.84
C LEU A 184 15.83 0.91 6.61
N LEU A 185 16.51 1.05 5.48
CA LEU A 185 17.20 2.28 5.10
C LEU A 185 16.22 3.33 4.57
N SER A 186 16.41 4.60 4.93
CA SER A 186 15.55 5.68 4.42
C SER A 186 15.65 5.88 2.90
N THR A 187 16.78 5.51 2.32
CA THR A 187 17.04 5.53 0.87
C THR A 187 16.33 4.40 0.12
N ALA A 188 15.89 3.35 0.83
CA ALA A 188 15.21 2.20 0.23
C ALA A 188 13.73 2.48 -0.06
N ILE A 189 13.14 3.51 0.57
CA ILE A 189 11.71 3.82 0.45
C ILE A 189 11.37 4.25 -0.99
N PRO A 190 10.58 3.45 -1.75
CA PRO A 190 10.37 3.70 -3.17
C PRO A 190 9.55 4.94 -3.48
N LYS A 191 9.75 5.51 -4.68
CA LYS A 191 8.97 6.62 -5.21
C LYS A 191 7.80 6.11 -6.05
N VAL A 192 6.62 6.00 -5.44
CA VAL A 192 5.39 5.63 -6.16
C VAL A 192 4.47 6.84 -6.35
N THR A 193 4.05 7.08 -7.60
CA THR A 193 3.20 8.21 -8.01
C THR A 193 1.79 7.72 -8.38
N ILE A 194 0.75 8.46 -8.01
CA ILE A 194 -0.63 8.16 -8.42
C ILE A 194 -0.98 9.04 -9.64
N VAL A 195 -1.41 8.41 -10.72
CA VAL A 195 -1.95 9.03 -11.93
C VAL A 195 -3.46 8.83 -11.90
N LYS A 196 -4.23 9.92 -11.98
CA LYS A 196 -5.69 9.86 -11.92
C LYS A 196 -6.31 10.04 -13.29
N HIS A 197 -7.27 9.18 -13.63
CA HIS A 197 -8.04 9.31 -14.85
C HIS A 197 -9.11 10.40 -14.73
N ALA A 198 -9.14 11.29 -15.72
CA ALA A 198 -10.21 12.24 -15.94
C ALA A 198 -10.75 12.08 -17.37
N ARG A 199 -12.04 11.75 -17.50
CA ARG A 199 -12.66 11.39 -18.80
C ARG A 199 -12.66 12.51 -19.82
N TYR A 200 -12.77 13.76 -19.37
CA TYR A 200 -12.86 14.95 -20.23
C TYR A 200 -11.59 15.80 -20.19
N LEU A 201 -10.45 15.16 -19.88
CA LEU A 201 -9.15 15.80 -19.86
C LEU A 201 -8.38 15.67 -21.19
N PRO A 202 -8.42 14.52 -21.92
CA PRO A 202 -7.66 14.40 -23.16
C PRO A 202 -8.14 15.42 -24.21
N GLU A 203 -7.22 16.24 -24.70
CA GLU A 203 -7.45 17.17 -25.82
C GLU A 203 -7.37 16.45 -27.18
N ASP A 204 -6.76 15.27 -27.19
CA ASP A 204 -6.54 14.42 -28.37
C ASP A 204 -7.04 12.99 -28.11
N THR A 205 -7.61 12.37 -29.15
CA THR A 205 -8.12 11.00 -29.16
C THR A 205 -7.19 10.01 -29.86
N SER A 206 -6.04 10.47 -30.38
CA SER A 206 -5.03 9.62 -31.04
C SER A 206 -4.54 8.47 -30.16
N GLY A 207 -4.52 8.67 -28.84
CA GLY A 207 -3.99 7.72 -27.88
C GLY A 207 -2.46 7.67 -27.84
N ASP A 208 -1.78 8.67 -28.38
CA ASP A 208 -0.31 8.78 -28.32
C ASP A 208 0.17 9.09 -26.90
N ALA A 209 1.22 8.38 -26.46
CA ALA A 209 1.89 8.62 -25.19
C ALA A 209 2.51 10.02 -25.11
N SER A 210 2.90 10.61 -26.25
CA SER A 210 3.53 11.95 -26.29
C SER A 210 2.63 13.05 -25.73
N SER A 211 1.31 12.85 -25.76
CA SER A 211 0.31 13.75 -25.17
C SER A 211 0.33 13.76 -23.63
N GLU A 212 0.93 12.75 -22.98
CA GLU A 212 0.99 12.62 -21.52
C GLU A 212 2.32 13.12 -20.94
N VAL A 213 2.58 14.42 -21.13
CA VAL A 213 3.83 15.09 -20.76
C VAL A 213 4.24 14.86 -19.30
N ASP A 214 3.28 14.96 -18.38
CA ASP A 214 3.53 14.81 -16.94
C ASP A 214 3.98 13.39 -16.56
N ILE A 215 3.41 12.37 -17.22
CA ILE A 215 3.76 10.97 -16.97
C ILE A 215 5.16 10.69 -17.50
N LEU A 216 5.46 11.13 -18.73
CA LEU A 216 6.77 10.95 -19.36
C LEU A 216 7.89 11.67 -18.58
N ALA A 217 7.66 12.93 -18.17
CA ALA A 217 8.60 13.67 -17.34
C ALA A 217 8.81 13.01 -15.97
N ARG A 218 7.76 12.39 -15.40
CA ARG A 218 7.87 11.63 -14.15
C ARG A 218 8.69 10.35 -14.32
N ILE A 219 8.50 9.60 -15.42
CA ILE A 219 9.30 8.42 -15.76
C ILE A 219 10.78 8.81 -15.82
N GLU A 220 11.11 9.82 -16.62
CA GLU A 220 12.48 10.28 -16.82
C GLU A 220 13.12 10.74 -15.49
N LYS A 221 12.39 11.53 -14.69
CA LYS A 221 12.88 11.96 -13.37
C LYS A 221 13.12 10.78 -12.43
N ASN A 222 12.21 9.80 -12.41
CA ASN A 222 12.34 8.62 -11.55
C ASN A 222 13.57 7.80 -11.96
N LEU A 223 13.80 7.59 -13.26
CA LEU A 223 14.97 6.87 -13.75
C LEU A 223 16.30 7.60 -13.45
N ARG A 224 16.30 8.90 -13.19
CA ARG A 224 17.51 9.61 -12.75
C ARG A 224 17.74 9.51 -11.25
N ASP A 225 16.67 9.68 -10.47
CA ASP A 225 16.76 10.04 -9.05
C ASP A 225 16.23 8.95 -8.09
N ALA A 226 15.39 8.04 -8.57
CA ALA A 226 14.65 7.09 -7.75
C ALA A 226 14.73 5.66 -8.33
N PRO A 227 15.81 4.92 -8.00
CA PRO A 227 16.04 3.57 -8.52
C PRO A 227 14.89 2.59 -8.29
N LEU A 228 14.13 2.78 -7.22
CA LEU A 228 12.89 2.07 -6.95
C LEU A 228 11.73 3.05 -7.10
N ALA A 229 11.00 2.92 -8.20
CA ALA A 229 9.86 3.77 -8.52
C ALA A 229 8.70 2.94 -9.06
N GLY A 230 7.49 3.49 -9.00
CA GLY A 230 6.29 2.84 -9.51
C GLY A 230 5.17 3.84 -9.80
N PHE A 231 4.12 3.36 -10.46
CA PHE A 231 2.90 4.13 -10.68
C PHE A 231 1.67 3.37 -10.20
N ILE A 232 0.70 4.12 -9.67
CA ILE A 232 -0.68 3.68 -9.49
C ILE A 232 -1.53 4.41 -10.52
N ALA A 233 -2.17 3.66 -11.41
CA ALA A 233 -3.14 4.15 -12.36
C ALA A 233 -4.54 4.05 -11.74
N GLU A 234 -5.05 5.17 -11.22
CA GLU A 234 -6.40 5.28 -10.67
C GLU A 234 -7.38 5.59 -11.81
N GLY A 235 -7.94 4.52 -12.37
CA GLY A 235 -8.81 4.57 -13.53
C GLY A 235 -10.30 4.69 -13.19
N SER A 236 -11.11 4.72 -14.26
CA SER A 236 -12.57 4.77 -14.14
C SER A 236 -13.14 3.59 -13.36
N ALA A 237 -14.17 3.86 -12.57
CA ALA A 237 -14.88 2.81 -11.85
C ALA A 237 -15.78 1.98 -12.81
N PRO A 238 -15.92 0.66 -12.58
CA PRO A 238 -15.41 -0.08 -11.43
C PRO A 238 -14.08 -0.83 -11.66
N PHE A 239 -13.51 -0.80 -12.87
CA PHE A 239 -12.41 -1.71 -13.26
C PHE A 239 -11.07 -1.02 -13.59
N GLY A 240 -10.93 0.28 -13.33
CA GLY A 240 -9.65 0.97 -13.43
C GLY A 240 -9.17 1.25 -14.85
N SER A 241 -10.08 1.41 -15.83
CA SER A 241 -9.71 1.75 -17.21
C SER A 241 -9.23 3.20 -17.31
N MET A 242 -8.09 3.40 -17.99
CA MET A 242 -7.51 4.71 -18.30
C MET A 242 -7.87 5.14 -19.74
N SER A 243 -7.45 6.32 -20.15
CA SER A 243 -7.44 6.72 -21.57
C SER A 243 -6.30 6.01 -22.30
N ASN A 244 -6.43 5.87 -23.62
CA ASN A 244 -5.41 5.22 -24.46
C ASN A 244 -4.02 5.86 -24.33
N ALA A 245 -3.95 7.20 -24.29
CA ALA A 245 -2.70 7.95 -24.15
C ALA A 245 -2.00 7.65 -22.81
N VAL A 246 -2.76 7.64 -21.70
CA VAL A 246 -2.24 7.27 -20.38
C VAL A 246 -1.78 5.82 -20.35
N ASP A 247 -2.55 4.89 -20.92
CA ASP A 247 -2.14 3.48 -21.02
C ASP A 247 -0.86 3.33 -21.86
N ALA A 248 -0.69 4.09 -22.94
CA ALA A 248 0.52 4.09 -23.74
C ALA A 248 1.74 4.61 -22.96
N ALA A 249 1.60 5.74 -22.25
CA ALA A 249 2.66 6.30 -21.41
C ALA A 249 3.02 5.39 -20.21
N LEU A 250 2.04 4.73 -19.60
CA LEU A 250 2.27 3.79 -18.51
C LEU A 250 2.90 2.47 -18.99
N LYS A 251 2.58 2.00 -20.20
CA LYS A 251 3.30 0.87 -20.83
C LYS A 251 4.77 1.22 -21.03
N TRP A 252 5.09 2.44 -21.45
CA TRP A 252 6.47 2.93 -21.51
C TRP A 252 7.15 2.83 -20.16
N ALA A 253 6.47 3.22 -19.07
CA ALA A 253 7.00 3.07 -17.71
C ALA A 253 7.33 1.62 -17.38
N THR A 254 6.41 0.69 -17.65
CA THR A 254 6.60 -0.75 -17.42
C THR A 254 7.85 -1.26 -18.13
N PHE A 255 8.00 -0.97 -19.43
CA PHE A 255 9.18 -1.39 -20.19
C PHE A 255 10.44 -0.60 -19.87
N SER A 256 10.34 0.52 -19.17
CA SER A 256 11.49 1.24 -18.60
C SER A 256 11.94 0.66 -17.25
N GLY A 257 11.30 -0.39 -16.75
CA GLY A 257 11.62 -1.01 -15.47
C GLY A 257 10.73 -0.56 -14.29
N ILE A 258 9.74 0.30 -14.54
CA ILE A 258 8.90 0.92 -13.52
C ILE A 258 7.54 0.21 -13.46
N PRO A 259 7.22 -0.58 -12.42
CA PRO A 259 5.94 -1.27 -12.33
C PRO A 259 4.75 -0.30 -12.20
N VAL A 260 3.65 -0.68 -12.84
CA VAL A 260 2.37 0.02 -12.82
C VAL A 260 1.31 -0.87 -12.18
N VAL A 261 0.50 -0.32 -11.28
CA VAL A 261 -0.66 -0.99 -10.69
C VAL A 261 -1.93 -0.27 -11.13
N ASN A 262 -2.92 -1.01 -11.64
CA ASN A 262 -4.22 -0.47 -12.01
C ASN A 262 -5.22 -0.66 -10.88
N VAL A 263 -5.90 0.42 -10.50
CA VAL A 263 -6.98 0.42 -9.50
C VAL A 263 -8.16 1.22 -10.01
N SER A 264 -9.31 0.99 -9.40
CA SER A 264 -10.53 1.75 -9.65
C SER A 264 -10.60 2.97 -8.73
N ARG A 265 -11.05 4.12 -9.27
CA ARG A 265 -11.32 5.33 -8.48
C ARG A 265 -12.49 5.13 -7.50
N GLY A 266 -12.56 5.99 -6.50
CA GLY A 266 -13.62 5.96 -5.48
C GLY A 266 -13.40 4.83 -4.48
N ASN A 267 -14.47 4.17 -4.04
CA ASN A 267 -14.40 3.15 -2.99
C ASN A 267 -13.79 1.81 -3.46
N ALA A 268 -13.31 1.72 -4.70
CA ALA A 268 -12.66 0.53 -5.27
C ALA A 268 -13.45 -0.78 -5.12
N ALA A 269 -14.79 -0.73 -5.21
CA ALA A 269 -15.65 -1.90 -5.00
C ALA A 269 -15.58 -2.97 -6.11
N GLY A 270 -14.99 -2.64 -7.27
CA GLY A 270 -14.77 -3.59 -8.35
C GLY A 270 -13.37 -4.18 -8.29
N PHE A 271 -13.27 -5.51 -8.44
CA PHE A 271 -11.99 -6.19 -8.60
C PHE A 271 -11.45 -5.95 -10.01
N VAL A 272 -10.29 -5.29 -10.10
CA VAL A 272 -9.57 -5.16 -11.38
C VAL A 272 -9.06 -6.55 -11.79
N ASP A 273 -9.36 -6.94 -13.03
CA ASP A 273 -8.99 -8.26 -13.58
C ASP A 273 -7.70 -8.21 -14.42
N LYS A 274 -6.91 -9.28 -14.35
CA LYS A 274 -5.63 -9.43 -15.07
C LYS A 274 -5.74 -9.39 -16.59
N SER A 275 -6.85 -9.85 -17.17
CA SER A 275 -7.04 -9.86 -18.63
C SER A 275 -7.16 -8.46 -19.21
N ARG A 276 -7.55 -7.47 -18.41
CA ARG A 276 -7.73 -6.08 -18.84
C ARG A 276 -6.41 -5.34 -18.99
N HIS A 277 -5.39 -5.72 -18.22
CA HIS A 277 -4.13 -4.98 -18.11
C HIS A 277 -2.93 -5.93 -18.07
N PRO A 278 -2.59 -6.63 -19.18
CA PRO A 278 -1.56 -7.68 -19.19
C PRO A 278 -0.11 -7.20 -18.95
N LEU A 279 0.11 -5.88 -18.88
CA LEU A 279 1.42 -5.24 -18.66
C LEU A 279 1.42 -4.35 -17.41
N ALA A 280 0.42 -4.52 -16.54
CA ALA A 280 0.32 -3.87 -15.25
C ALA A 280 -0.17 -4.89 -14.21
N ILE A 281 -0.10 -4.50 -12.94
CA ILE A 281 -0.54 -5.30 -11.81
C ILE A 281 -1.98 -4.88 -11.48
N PRO A 282 -2.98 -5.75 -11.66
CA PRO A 282 -4.29 -5.53 -11.06
C PRO A 282 -4.20 -5.32 -9.54
N GLY A 283 -4.59 -4.13 -9.08
CA GLY A 283 -4.62 -3.77 -7.66
C GLY A 283 -5.80 -4.36 -6.89
N SER A 284 -6.49 -5.36 -7.45
CA SER A 284 -7.67 -5.98 -6.87
C SER A 284 -8.75 -4.93 -6.55
N ASN A 285 -9.21 -4.87 -5.30
CA ASN A 285 -10.16 -3.90 -4.77
C ASN A 285 -9.48 -2.88 -3.81
N LEU A 286 -8.17 -2.65 -3.93
CA LEU A 286 -7.48 -1.62 -3.13
C LEU A 286 -7.78 -0.22 -3.67
N THR A 287 -7.86 0.76 -2.77
CA THR A 287 -7.80 2.17 -3.15
C THR A 287 -6.40 2.52 -3.67
N ALA A 288 -6.28 3.60 -4.43
CA ALA A 288 -4.97 4.03 -4.97
C ALA A 288 -3.93 4.28 -3.87
N THR A 289 -4.36 4.82 -2.74
CA THR A 289 -3.49 5.10 -1.60
C THR A 289 -2.95 3.80 -0.97
N LYS A 290 -3.77 2.76 -0.83
CA LYS A 290 -3.34 1.48 -0.26
C LYS A 290 -2.49 0.69 -1.27
N ALA A 291 -2.91 0.63 -2.53
CA ALA A 291 -2.15 0.00 -3.61
C ALA A 291 -0.76 0.63 -3.76
N ARG A 292 -0.64 1.95 -3.55
CA ARG A 292 0.64 2.66 -3.51
C ARG A 292 1.59 2.10 -2.44
N LEU A 293 1.10 1.90 -1.22
CA LEU A 293 1.90 1.38 -0.12
C LEU A 293 2.29 -0.09 -0.35
N LEU A 294 1.38 -0.91 -0.88
CA LEU A 294 1.68 -2.29 -1.23
C LEU A 294 2.73 -2.37 -2.36
N LEU A 295 2.63 -1.52 -3.39
CA LEU A 295 3.63 -1.45 -4.44
C LEU A 295 5.00 -1.01 -3.91
N MET A 296 5.04 -0.05 -2.97
CA MET A 296 6.27 0.33 -2.28
C MET A 296 6.89 -0.86 -1.53
N ALA A 297 6.09 -1.66 -0.82
CA ALA A 297 6.58 -2.85 -0.14
C ALA A 297 7.11 -3.92 -1.13
N CYS A 298 6.39 -4.16 -2.22
CA CYS A 298 6.82 -5.08 -3.29
C CYS A 298 8.12 -4.65 -3.96
N LEU A 299 8.29 -3.35 -4.24
CA LEU A 299 9.54 -2.81 -4.82
C LEU A 299 10.75 -3.06 -3.91
N MET A 300 10.59 -2.94 -2.59
CA MET A 300 11.65 -3.27 -1.63
C MET A 300 11.92 -4.77 -1.51
N LYS A 301 10.96 -5.62 -1.90
CA LYS A 301 11.13 -7.08 -1.90
C LYS A 301 11.75 -7.59 -3.20
N PHE A 302 11.24 -7.12 -4.33
CA PHE A 302 11.50 -7.72 -5.63
C PHE A 302 12.43 -6.89 -6.53
N GLY A 303 12.62 -5.60 -6.22
CA GLY A 303 13.31 -4.67 -7.11
C GLY A 303 12.50 -4.31 -8.35
N SER A 304 13.03 -3.42 -9.18
CA SER A 304 12.42 -2.96 -10.42
C SER A 304 12.16 -4.09 -11.44
N LEU A 305 11.35 -3.79 -12.45
CA LEU A 305 11.14 -4.69 -13.58
C LEU A 305 12.39 -4.72 -14.48
N PRO A 306 12.60 -5.78 -15.28
CA PRO A 306 13.52 -5.73 -16.41
C PRO A 306 13.17 -4.57 -17.34
N SER A 307 14.19 -3.85 -17.81
CA SER A 307 14.02 -2.78 -18.80
C SER A 307 14.23 -3.33 -20.21
N ALA A 308 13.45 -2.86 -21.18
CA ALA A 308 13.65 -3.12 -22.59
C ALA A 308 14.73 -2.18 -23.18
N ALA A 309 15.42 -2.64 -24.22
CA ALA A 309 16.39 -1.82 -24.95
C ALA A 309 15.73 -0.62 -25.64
N ASP A 310 14.55 -0.84 -26.23
CA ASP A 310 13.65 0.21 -26.73
C ASP A 310 12.26 0.02 -26.07
N PRO A 311 11.91 0.81 -25.04
CA PRO A 311 10.61 0.74 -24.38
C PRO A 311 9.40 1.00 -25.29
N ALA A 312 9.59 1.66 -26.44
CA ALA A 312 8.52 1.88 -27.42
C ALA A 312 8.28 0.64 -28.30
N HIS A 313 9.31 -0.18 -28.52
CA HIS A 313 9.25 -1.37 -29.38
C HIS A 313 9.94 -2.58 -28.71
N PRO A 314 9.45 -3.06 -27.56
CA PRO A 314 10.07 -4.17 -26.86
C PRO A 314 9.95 -5.47 -27.67
N THR A 315 10.99 -6.29 -27.61
CA THR A 315 11.00 -7.63 -28.19
C THR A 315 10.11 -8.59 -27.38
N GLN A 316 9.70 -9.70 -28.00
CA GLN A 316 8.87 -10.71 -27.32
C GLN A 316 9.55 -11.27 -26.05
N VAL A 317 10.88 -11.45 -26.09
CA VAL A 317 11.67 -11.92 -24.94
C VAL A 317 11.61 -10.93 -23.78
N GLU A 318 11.71 -9.63 -24.06
CA GLU A 318 11.61 -8.57 -23.04
C GLU A 318 10.19 -8.49 -22.47
N ILE A 319 9.16 -8.64 -23.32
CA ILE A 319 7.76 -8.70 -22.90
C ILE A 319 7.53 -9.86 -21.93
N ASP A 320 8.04 -11.05 -22.25
CA ASP A 320 7.84 -12.24 -21.42
C ASP A 320 8.61 -12.14 -20.10
N ALA A 321 9.82 -11.55 -20.11
CA ALA A 321 10.58 -11.28 -18.89
C ALA A 321 9.86 -10.29 -17.95
N VAL A 322 9.29 -9.22 -18.51
CA VAL A 322 8.46 -8.26 -17.76
C VAL A 322 7.23 -8.94 -17.17
N LYS A 323 6.48 -9.72 -17.96
CA LYS A 323 5.30 -10.45 -17.48
C LYS A 323 5.62 -11.44 -16.36
N ALA A 324 6.73 -12.18 -16.48
CA ALA A 324 7.18 -13.09 -15.44
C ALA A 324 7.47 -12.35 -14.13
N LYS A 325 8.11 -11.18 -14.21
CA LYS A 325 8.38 -10.35 -13.02
C LYS A 325 7.11 -9.76 -12.43
N LEU A 326 6.19 -9.27 -13.26
CA LEU A 326 4.87 -8.78 -12.82
C LEU A 326 4.06 -9.87 -12.10
N GLY A 327 4.19 -11.14 -12.49
CA GLY A 327 3.58 -12.27 -11.79
C GLY A 327 3.94 -12.36 -10.31
N GLN A 328 5.21 -12.10 -9.95
CA GLN A 328 5.68 -12.09 -8.55
C GLN A 328 5.01 -10.97 -7.74
N TYR A 329 4.81 -9.81 -8.36
CA TYR A 329 4.07 -8.71 -7.74
C TYR A 329 2.60 -9.07 -7.57
N GLN A 330 1.99 -9.69 -8.58
CA GLN A 330 0.57 -10.07 -8.56
C GLN A 330 0.25 -11.04 -7.42
N GLU A 331 1.11 -12.04 -7.16
CA GLU A 331 0.93 -12.98 -6.05
C GLU A 331 0.78 -12.28 -4.68
N VAL A 332 1.50 -11.17 -4.48
CA VAL A 332 1.38 -10.35 -3.28
C VAL A 332 0.07 -9.57 -3.29
N PHE A 333 -0.28 -8.92 -4.41
CA PHE A 333 -1.53 -8.16 -4.55
C PHE A 333 -2.79 -9.02 -4.41
N ASP A 334 -2.74 -10.29 -4.79
CA ASP A 334 -3.86 -11.23 -4.63
C ASP A 334 -4.12 -11.57 -3.15
N THR A 335 -3.08 -11.52 -2.32
CA THR A 335 -3.10 -12.02 -0.94
C THR A 335 -3.10 -10.91 0.14
N HIS A 336 -2.83 -9.65 -0.20
CA HIS A 336 -2.72 -8.51 0.74
C HIS A 336 -3.76 -7.41 0.46
#